data_AF-A0A929VMP3-F1
#
_entry.id   AF-A0A929VMP3-F1
#
_cell.length_a   1.000
_cell.length_b   1.000
_cell.length_c   1.000
_cell.angle_alpha   90.00
_cell.angle_beta   90.00
_cell.angle_gamma   90.00
#
_symmetry.space_group_name_H-M   'P 1'
#
loop_
_entity.id
_entity.type
_entity.pdbx_description
1 polymer ?
#
loop_
_entity_poly.entity_id
_entity_poly.type
_entity_poly.pdbx_seq_one_letter_code
_entity_poly.pdbx_strand_id
1 'polypeptide(L)'
;MKKIKFHSIYYRFILFIFAIFLTSINSIDRVNKVTFDFKWLKVEYLNICFFVISIVLIWYFEFFTWKLYICKEGIYLKKIDLFVPFEEINSVSHVWFSSLGSVKDRSSYSRKSLVIYRKNDKPIVVYNISLLALYFIKKYNSKVKINIISATLATLFNVLVNTWFLYRTFTDFNGMINYTELFIYIIIFIIKSLIPFIMIITQNKIHGYYLEHDVPWYGWGNDKVIKL
;
A
#
# COMPACT_ATOMS: atom_id res chain seq x y z
N MET A 1 25.33 -5.32 -12.65
CA MET A 1 24.36 -4.19 -12.62
C MET A 1 23.61 -4.17 -11.29
N LYS A 2 23.63 -3.07 -10.54
CA LYS A 2 22.82 -2.95 -9.31
C LYS A 2 21.34 -2.79 -9.72
N LYS A 3 20.50 -3.77 -9.37
CA LYS A 3 19.06 -3.78 -9.64
C LYS A 3 18.31 -3.73 -8.30
N ILE A 4 17.27 -2.92 -8.20
CA ILE A 4 16.46 -2.80 -6.99
C ILE A 4 15.08 -3.38 -7.26
N LYS A 5 14.73 -4.45 -6.55
CA LYS A 5 13.44 -5.15 -6.70
C LYS A 5 12.39 -4.53 -5.78
N PHE A 6 11.20 -4.29 -6.33
CA PHE A 6 10.05 -3.80 -5.60
C PHE A 6 9.00 -4.88 -5.48
N HIS A 7 8.57 -5.10 -4.23
CA HIS A 7 7.57 -6.07 -3.83
C HIS A 7 6.24 -5.36 -3.57
N SER A 8 5.16 -6.13 -3.61
CA SER A 8 3.83 -5.63 -3.27
C SER A 8 3.76 -5.23 -1.79
N ILE A 9 3.35 -3.99 -1.49
CA ILE A 9 3.14 -3.53 -0.09
C ILE A 9 1.93 -4.21 0.56
N TYR A 10 0.99 -4.71 -0.23
CA TYR A 10 -0.24 -5.32 0.28
C TYR A 10 0.03 -6.42 1.33
N TYR A 11 1.00 -7.29 1.06
CA TYR A 11 1.37 -8.37 1.97
C TYR A 11 2.04 -7.87 3.25
N ARG A 12 2.81 -6.77 3.17
CA ARG A 12 3.45 -6.16 4.36
C ARG A 12 2.42 -5.62 5.34
N PHE A 13 1.31 -5.07 4.83
CA PHE A 13 0.22 -4.60 5.68
C PHE A 13 -0.50 -5.75 6.40
N ILE A 14 -0.77 -6.86 5.70
CA ILE A 14 -1.39 -8.05 6.30
C ILE A 14 -0.50 -8.63 7.40
N LEU A 15 0.80 -8.73 7.14
CA LEU A 15 1.78 -9.23 8.12
C LEU A 15 1.86 -8.33 9.36
N PHE A 16 1.76 -7.02 9.16
CA PHE A 16 1.73 -6.06 10.27
C PHE A 16 0.46 -6.20 11.13
N ILE A 17 -0.72 -6.35 10.52
CA ILE A 17 -1.96 -6.63 11.27
C ILE A 17 -1.83 -7.93 12.07
N PHE A 18 -1.30 -8.98 11.45
CA PHE A 18 -1.09 -10.27 12.10
C PHE A 18 -0.13 -10.15 13.31
N ALA A 19 0.96 -9.40 13.16
CA ALA A 19 1.89 -9.13 14.24
C ALA A 19 1.24 -8.36 15.40
N ILE A 20 0.43 -7.31 15.12
CA ILE A 20 -0.32 -6.57 16.14
C ILE A 20 -1.27 -7.51 16.89
N PHE A 21 -2.08 -8.29 16.16
CA PHE A 21 -3.03 -9.22 16.75
C PHE A 21 -2.36 -10.20 17.72
N LEU A 22 -1.22 -10.77 17.33
CA LEU A 22 -0.43 -11.66 18.18
C LEU A 22 0.10 -10.93 19.44
N THR A 23 0.64 -9.72 19.28
CA THR A 23 1.11 -8.93 20.45
C THR A 23 -0.02 -8.56 21.40
N SER A 24 -1.25 -8.33 20.90
CA SER A 24 -2.41 -8.06 21.73
C SER A 24 -2.84 -9.31 22.53
N ILE A 25 -2.87 -10.49 21.92
CA ILE A 25 -3.16 -11.76 22.64
C ILE A 25 -2.11 -11.99 23.74
N ASN A 26 -0.82 -11.83 23.41
CA ASN A 26 0.28 -11.98 24.38
C ASN A 26 0.18 -11.00 25.55
N SER A 27 -0.35 -9.81 25.32
CA SER A 27 -0.51 -8.78 26.35
C SER A 27 -1.73 -9.08 27.25
N ILE A 28 -2.83 -9.57 26.68
CA ILE A 28 -4.04 -9.96 27.43
C ILE A 28 -3.77 -11.18 28.33
N ASP A 29 -3.01 -12.17 27.83
CA ASP A 29 -2.60 -13.35 28.59
C ASP A 29 -1.77 -12.97 29.83
N ARG A 30 -0.87 -11.98 29.70
CA ARG A 30 -0.06 -11.47 30.83
C ARG A 30 -0.85 -10.67 31.86
N VAL A 31 -1.87 -9.91 31.44
CA VAL A 31 -2.61 -8.98 32.33
C VAL A 31 -3.72 -9.70 33.09
N ASN A 32 -4.49 -10.58 32.42
CA ASN A 32 -5.68 -11.16 33.04
C ASN A 32 -5.51 -12.60 33.56
N LYS A 33 -4.33 -13.24 33.43
CA LYS A 33 -4.17 -14.69 33.67
C LYS A 33 -5.35 -15.48 33.07
N VAL A 34 -5.78 -15.11 31.86
CA VAL A 34 -6.88 -15.81 31.18
C VAL A 34 -6.27 -17.10 30.67
N THR A 35 -6.36 -18.14 31.49
CA THR A 35 -6.02 -19.49 31.09
C THR A 35 -7.02 -19.93 30.04
N PHE A 36 -6.65 -19.81 28.76
CA PHE A 36 -7.30 -20.56 27.71
C PHE A 36 -6.98 -22.04 27.95
N ASP A 37 -7.94 -22.77 28.55
CA ASP A 37 -7.81 -24.20 28.84
C ASP A 37 -7.95 -25.03 27.54
N PHE A 38 -6.99 -24.87 26.63
CA PHE A 38 -6.72 -25.86 25.62
C PHE A 38 -5.88 -26.95 26.30
N LYS A 39 -6.54 -28.02 26.78
CA LYS A 39 -5.98 -29.19 27.48
C LYS A 39 -4.67 -29.79 26.91
N TRP A 40 -4.28 -29.44 25.69
CA TRP A 40 -3.14 -29.98 24.95
C TRP A 40 -2.14 -28.94 24.43
N LEU A 41 -2.38 -27.64 24.60
CA LEU A 41 -1.56 -26.59 23.99
C LEU A 41 -1.32 -25.44 24.97
N LYS A 42 -0.11 -25.37 25.53
CA LYS A 42 0.30 -24.19 26.31
C LYS A 42 0.34 -22.97 25.39
N VAL A 43 -0.22 -21.87 25.86
CA VAL A 43 -0.28 -20.58 25.14
C VAL A 43 1.11 -20.10 24.70
N GLU A 44 2.16 -20.37 25.48
CA GLU A 44 3.55 -20.07 25.12
C GLU A 44 4.01 -20.76 23.82
N TYR A 45 3.62 -22.01 23.57
CA TYR A 45 3.97 -22.73 22.35
C TYR A 45 3.23 -22.17 21.13
N LEU A 46 1.96 -21.76 21.29
CA LEU A 46 1.21 -21.05 20.24
C LEU A 46 1.92 -19.76 19.82
N ASN A 47 2.37 -18.97 20.80
CA ASN A 47 3.02 -17.69 20.55
C ASN A 47 4.34 -17.87 19.78
N ILE A 48 5.13 -18.88 20.15
CA ILE A 48 6.37 -19.22 19.44
C ILE A 48 6.07 -19.72 18.02
N CYS A 49 5.12 -20.64 17.84
CA CYS A 49 4.73 -21.13 16.52
C CYS A 49 4.25 -19.99 15.61
N PHE A 50 3.41 -19.09 16.12
CA PHE A 50 2.93 -17.94 15.35
C PHE A 50 4.03 -16.93 15.02
N PHE A 51 4.97 -16.69 15.93
CA PHE A 51 6.12 -15.84 15.67
C PHE A 51 7.00 -16.42 14.55
N VAL A 52 7.29 -17.72 14.61
CA VAL A 52 8.05 -18.44 13.57
C VAL A 52 7.32 -18.40 12.23
N ILE A 53 6.01 -18.68 12.21
CA ILE A 53 5.18 -18.58 10.99
C ILE A 53 5.22 -17.16 10.42
N SER A 54 5.14 -16.13 11.28
CA SER A 54 5.19 -14.73 10.85
C SER A 54 6.52 -14.39 10.18
N ILE A 55 7.65 -14.85 10.75
CA ILE A 55 8.97 -14.68 10.14
C ILE A 55 9.06 -15.38 8.79
N VAL A 56 8.60 -16.64 8.70
CA VAL A 56 8.62 -17.42 7.47
C VAL A 56 7.77 -16.74 6.38
N LEU A 57 6.59 -16.22 6.75
CA LEU A 57 5.73 -15.49 5.81
C LEU A 57 6.36 -14.17 5.38
N ILE A 58 6.94 -13.39 6.28
CA ILE A 58 7.70 -12.16 5.94
C ILE A 58 8.78 -12.53 4.92
N TRP A 59 9.60 -13.54 5.22
CA TRP A 59 10.69 -13.97 4.36
C TRP A 59 10.18 -14.42 2.98
N TYR A 60 9.14 -15.24 2.94
CA TYR A 60 8.51 -15.70 1.69
C TYR A 60 8.01 -14.53 0.82
N PHE A 61 7.25 -13.60 1.43
CA PHE A 61 6.72 -12.44 0.72
C PHE A 61 7.82 -11.48 0.26
N GLU A 62 8.90 -11.32 1.02
CA GLU A 62 10.01 -10.43 0.67
C GLU A 62 10.97 -10.96 -0.38
N PHE A 63 11.04 -12.28 -0.61
CA PHE A 63 11.94 -12.85 -1.61
C PHE A 63 11.24 -13.23 -2.92
N PHE A 64 10.02 -13.77 -2.86
CA PHE A 64 9.40 -14.40 -4.03
C PHE A 64 8.39 -13.50 -4.77
N THR A 65 7.90 -12.42 -4.14
CA THR A 65 6.74 -11.66 -4.67
C THR A 65 7.07 -10.31 -5.30
N TRP A 66 8.28 -10.14 -5.85
CA TRP A 66 8.64 -8.92 -6.56
C TRP A 66 7.81 -8.74 -7.83
N LYS A 67 7.36 -7.51 -8.08
CA LYS A 67 6.53 -7.15 -9.24
C LYS A 67 7.32 -6.43 -10.32
N LEU A 68 8.28 -5.59 -9.91
CA LEU A 68 9.12 -4.82 -10.81
C LEU A 68 10.53 -4.69 -10.26
N TYR A 69 11.50 -4.43 -11.12
CA TYR A 69 12.80 -3.93 -10.69
C TYR A 69 13.14 -2.64 -11.42
N ILE A 70 13.95 -1.80 -10.77
CA ILE A 70 14.46 -0.55 -11.34
C ILE A 70 15.98 -0.68 -11.42
N CYS A 71 16.54 -0.33 -12.58
CA CYS A 71 17.98 -0.25 -12.82
C CYS A 71 18.35 1.11 -13.42
N LYS A 72 19.61 1.29 -13.85
CA LYS A 72 20.08 2.58 -14.40
C LYS A 72 19.50 2.88 -15.78
N GLU A 73 19.14 1.83 -16.51
CA GLU A 73 18.73 1.85 -17.90
C GLU A 73 17.20 1.96 -18.02
N GLY A 74 16.43 1.48 -17.03
CA GLY A 74 14.97 1.51 -17.09
C GLY A 74 14.27 0.73 -15.98
N ILE A 75 13.02 0.38 -16.26
CA ILE A 75 12.11 -0.32 -15.36
C ILE A 75 11.69 -1.63 -16.01
N TYR A 76 11.83 -2.74 -15.29
CA TYR A 76 11.34 -4.05 -15.76
C TYR A 76 10.11 -4.48 -14.98
N LEU A 77 9.14 -5.04 -15.70
CA LEU A 77 7.85 -5.51 -15.19
C LEU A 77 7.75 -7.03 -15.32
N LYS A 78 7.80 -7.74 -14.19
CA LYS A 78 7.85 -9.22 -14.14
C LYS A 78 6.64 -9.89 -14.77
N LYS A 79 5.44 -9.35 -14.50
CA LYS A 79 4.16 -9.99 -14.85
C LYS A 79 3.94 -10.14 -16.35
N ILE A 80 4.46 -9.21 -17.13
CA ILE A 80 4.32 -9.17 -18.60
C ILE A 80 5.67 -9.32 -19.31
N ASP A 81 6.74 -9.63 -18.56
CA ASP A 81 8.10 -9.75 -19.07
C ASP A 81 8.55 -8.56 -19.94
N LEU A 82 8.23 -7.33 -19.50
CA LEU A 82 8.49 -6.11 -20.29
C LEU A 82 9.57 -5.26 -19.63
N PHE A 83 10.62 -4.97 -20.38
CA PHE A 83 11.60 -3.94 -20.03
C PHE A 83 11.25 -2.63 -20.72
N VAL A 84 11.08 -1.55 -19.94
CA VAL A 84 10.81 -0.20 -20.43
C VAL A 84 12.02 0.68 -20.14
N PRO A 85 12.84 1.04 -21.15
CA PRO A 85 13.98 1.93 -20.98
C PRO A 85 13.52 3.34 -20.63
N PHE A 86 14.34 4.11 -19.90
CA PHE A 86 13.94 5.45 -19.47
C PHE A 86 13.69 6.41 -20.63
N GLU A 87 14.30 6.19 -21.79
CA GLU A 87 14.11 6.98 -23.01
C GLU A 87 12.67 6.91 -23.53
N GLU A 88 11.97 5.81 -23.30
CA GLU A 88 10.57 5.59 -23.69
C GLU A 88 9.57 6.12 -22.64
N ILE A 89 10.04 6.42 -21.43
CA ILE A 89 9.23 6.91 -20.33
C ILE A 89 9.10 8.43 -20.43
N ASN A 90 7.87 8.93 -20.51
CA ASN A 90 7.58 10.35 -20.42
C ASN A 90 7.55 10.82 -18.96
N SER A 91 6.86 10.06 -18.11
CA SER A 91 6.70 10.38 -16.69
C SER A 91 6.30 9.16 -15.88
N VAL A 92 6.52 9.22 -14.56
CA VAL A 92 6.09 8.18 -13.64
C VAL A 92 5.42 8.82 -12.43
N SER A 93 4.20 8.38 -12.12
CA SER A 93 3.44 8.91 -10.99
C SER A 93 3.11 7.82 -9.98
N HIS A 94 3.12 8.16 -8.71
CA HIS A 94 2.56 7.32 -7.65
C HIS A 94 1.17 7.84 -7.31
N VAL A 95 0.15 7.01 -7.51
CA VAL A 95 -1.26 7.39 -7.45
C VAL A 95 -2.02 6.35 -6.63
N TRP A 96 -3.06 6.79 -5.93
CA TRP A 96 -3.87 5.91 -5.10
C TRP A 96 -5.19 5.66 -5.81
N PHE A 97 -5.51 4.39 -6.02
CA PHE A 97 -6.80 4.00 -6.55
C PHE A 97 -7.71 3.60 -5.39
N SER A 98 -8.84 4.29 -5.23
CA SER A 98 -9.93 3.78 -4.42
C SER A 98 -10.51 2.52 -5.06
N SER A 99 -10.71 1.46 -4.28
CA SER A 99 -11.35 0.21 -4.67
C SER A 99 -12.80 0.12 -4.17
N LEU A 100 -13.44 1.26 -3.92
CA LEU A 100 -14.73 1.38 -3.26
C LEU A 100 -15.78 0.46 -3.93
N GLY A 101 -16.00 -0.70 -3.30
CA GLY A 101 -17.08 -1.63 -3.58
C GLY A 101 -16.84 -2.69 -4.65
N SER A 102 -15.66 -2.90 -5.24
CA SER A 102 -15.55 -3.95 -6.28
C SER A 102 -15.92 -5.34 -5.73
N VAL A 103 -16.88 -6.03 -6.36
CA VAL A 103 -17.40 -7.34 -5.92
C VAL A 103 -16.32 -8.43 -5.94
N LYS A 104 -15.29 -8.28 -6.79
CA LYS A 104 -14.14 -9.19 -6.87
C LYS A 104 -13.05 -8.90 -5.83
N ASP A 105 -12.81 -7.63 -5.48
CA ASP A 105 -11.80 -7.26 -4.49
C ASP A 105 -12.44 -6.78 -3.19
N ARG A 106 -12.52 -7.70 -2.22
CA ARG A 106 -13.17 -7.56 -0.91
C ARG A 106 -12.51 -6.54 0.06
N SER A 107 -11.68 -5.61 -0.44
CA SER A 107 -10.97 -4.65 0.42
C SER A 107 -11.28 -3.22 0.00
N SER A 108 -11.79 -2.40 0.91
CA SER A 108 -11.98 -0.94 0.78
C SER A 108 -10.66 -0.14 0.91
N TYR A 109 -9.53 -0.74 0.53
CA TYR A 109 -8.20 -0.16 0.70
C TYR A 109 -7.76 0.61 -0.55
N SER A 110 -7.28 1.85 -0.36
CA SER A 110 -6.70 2.63 -1.45
C SER A 110 -5.40 2.01 -1.96
N ARG A 111 -5.43 1.42 -3.16
CA ARG A 111 -4.28 0.78 -3.82
C ARG A 111 -3.25 1.81 -4.24
N LYS A 112 -2.18 1.91 -3.46
CA LYS A 112 -1.00 2.73 -3.74
C LYS A 112 -0.23 2.15 -4.91
N SER A 113 -0.18 2.85 -6.04
CA SER A 113 0.20 2.25 -7.33
C SER A 113 1.17 3.13 -8.09
N LEU A 114 2.03 2.51 -8.88
CA LEU A 114 2.97 3.19 -9.77
C LEU A 114 2.38 3.23 -11.18
N VAL A 115 2.30 4.40 -11.78
CA VAL A 115 1.81 4.62 -13.14
C VAL A 115 2.99 5.06 -14.00
N ILE A 116 3.31 4.28 -15.02
CA ILE A 116 4.39 4.54 -15.97
C ILE A 116 3.75 5.03 -17.26
N TYR A 117 3.91 6.33 -17.56
CA TYR A 117 3.43 6.93 -18.80
C TYR A 117 4.54 6.81 -19.85
N ARG A 118 4.23 6.10 -20.94
CA ARG A 118 5.14 5.90 -22.07
C ARG A 118 4.85 6.93 -23.17
N LYS A 119 5.85 7.24 -23.99
CA LYS A 119 5.72 8.25 -25.06
C LYS A 119 4.78 7.81 -26.18
N ASN A 120 4.95 6.57 -26.65
CA ASN A 120 4.27 6.07 -27.85
C ASN A 120 3.27 4.94 -27.55
N ASP A 121 3.13 4.56 -26.28
CA ASP A 121 2.34 3.41 -25.87
C ASP A 121 1.40 3.74 -24.70
N LYS A 122 0.42 2.85 -24.50
CA LYS A 122 -0.50 2.88 -23.35
C LYS A 122 0.26 2.94 -22.02
N PRO A 123 -0.17 3.77 -21.05
CA PRO A 123 0.39 3.78 -19.72
C PRO A 123 0.24 2.43 -19.02
N ILE A 124 1.16 2.12 -18.12
CA ILE A 124 1.17 0.89 -17.34
C ILE A 124 0.95 1.24 -15.87
N VAL A 125 -0.08 0.66 -15.26
CA VAL A 125 -0.39 0.79 -13.84
C VAL A 125 0.07 -0.47 -13.12
N VAL A 126 0.97 -0.34 -12.16
CA VAL A 126 1.43 -1.43 -11.29
C VAL A 126 0.90 -1.21 -9.87
N TYR A 127 0.01 -2.09 -9.44
CA TYR A 127 -0.67 -1.93 -8.15
C TYR A 127 0.22 -2.32 -6.97
N ASN A 128 -0.02 -1.66 -5.83
CA ASN A 128 0.58 -1.94 -4.52
C ASN A 128 2.11 -1.76 -4.49
N ILE A 129 2.62 -0.74 -5.16
CA ILE A 129 4.05 -0.41 -5.21
C ILE A 129 4.39 0.73 -4.25
N SER A 130 5.56 0.63 -3.61
CA SER A 130 6.04 1.64 -2.67
C SER A 130 6.37 2.96 -3.35
N LEU A 131 6.04 4.05 -2.65
CA LEU A 131 6.46 5.42 -2.99
C LEU A 131 7.97 5.52 -3.19
N LEU A 132 8.76 4.70 -2.47
CA LEU A 132 10.21 4.63 -2.63
C LEU A 132 10.63 4.39 -4.09
N ALA A 133 9.80 3.73 -4.90
CA ALA A 133 10.07 3.53 -6.32
C ALA A 133 10.30 4.87 -7.05
N LEU A 134 9.54 5.93 -6.73
CA LEU A 134 9.75 7.26 -7.33
C LEU A 134 11.11 7.84 -6.97
N TYR A 135 11.57 7.67 -5.73
CA TYR A 135 12.89 8.15 -5.29
C TYR A 135 14.02 7.44 -6.04
N PHE A 136 13.90 6.12 -6.22
CA PHE A 136 14.90 5.36 -6.98
C PHE A 136 14.87 5.68 -8.48
N ILE A 137 13.69 5.86 -9.07
CA ILE A 137 13.56 6.34 -10.46
C ILE A 137 14.23 7.70 -10.61
N LYS A 138 13.94 8.66 -9.71
CA LYS A 138 14.56 9.99 -9.74
C LYS A 138 16.08 9.95 -9.61
N LYS A 139 16.57 9.02 -8.77
CA LYS A 139 18.00 8.80 -8.54
C LYS A 139 18.69 8.23 -9.78
N TYR A 140 18.06 7.29 -10.48
CA TYR A 140 18.64 6.68 -11.68
C TYR A 140 18.48 7.53 -12.94
N ASN A 141 17.36 8.24 -13.09
CA ASN A 141 17.14 9.18 -14.17
C ASN A 141 16.42 10.44 -13.67
N SER A 142 17.17 11.52 -13.53
CA SER A 142 16.66 12.80 -13.02
C SER A 142 15.73 13.51 -14.00
N LYS A 143 15.74 13.16 -15.29
CA LYS A 143 14.93 13.80 -16.34
C LYS A 143 13.48 13.33 -16.33
N VAL A 144 13.19 12.15 -15.79
CA VAL A 144 11.83 11.62 -15.70
C VAL A 144 11.00 12.52 -14.77
N LYS A 145 9.86 13.00 -15.30
CA LYS A 145 8.88 13.78 -14.52
C LYS A 145 8.15 12.86 -13.55
N ILE A 146 8.09 13.26 -12.29
CA ILE A 146 7.45 12.48 -11.21
C ILE A 146 6.66 13.37 -10.26
N ASN A 147 5.63 12.81 -9.64
CA ASN A 147 4.77 13.51 -8.66
C ASN A 147 5.24 13.30 -7.20
N ILE A 148 6.55 13.36 -6.95
CA ILE A 148 7.14 12.97 -5.66
C ILE A 148 6.60 13.78 -4.49
N ILE A 149 6.44 15.10 -4.65
CA ILE A 149 5.99 15.98 -3.57
C ILE A 149 4.57 15.61 -3.13
N SER A 150 3.62 15.54 -4.08
CA SER A 150 2.22 15.24 -3.76
C SER A 150 2.06 13.82 -3.23
N ALA A 151 2.76 12.84 -3.81
CA ALA A 151 2.70 11.46 -3.35
C ALA A 151 3.32 11.26 -1.96
N THR A 152 4.39 11.99 -1.63
CA THR A 152 5.00 12.00 -0.30
C THR A 152 4.10 12.67 0.72
N LEU A 153 3.52 13.83 0.42
CA LEU A 153 2.57 14.52 1.31
C LEU A 153 1.34 13.66 1.60
N ALA A 154 0.74 13.04 0.58
CA ALA A 154 -0.37 12.12 0.74
C ALA A 154 0.01 10.94 1.66
N THR A 155 1.18 10.33 1.43
CA THR A 155 1.67 9.21 2.23
C THR A 155 1.93 9.61 3.68
N LEU A 156 2.57 10.76 3.90
CA LEU A 156 2.85 11.31 5.23
C LEU A 156 1.55 11.58 5.98
N PHE A 157 0.59 12.26 5.37
CA PHE A 157 -0.72 12.52 5.97
C PHE A 157 -1.42 11.21 6.37
N ASN A 158 -1.44 10.21 5.50
CA ASN A 158 -2.03 8.91 5.81
C ASN A 158 -1.32 8.18 6.96
N VAL A 159 0.02 8.26 7.05
CA VAL A 159 0.77 7.67 8.16
C VAL A 159 0.46 8.42 9.45
N LEU A 160 0.51 9.76 9.46
CA LEU A 160 0.25 10.58 10.64
C LEU A 160 -1.16 10.35 11.20
N VAL A 161 -2.20 10.35 10.36
CA VAL A 161 -3.59 10.13 10.80
C VAL A 161 -3.76 8.72 11.39
N ASN A 162 -3.18 7.69 10.77
CA ASN A 162 -3.27 6.32 11.28
C ASN A 162 -2.47 6.15 12.58
N THR A 163 -1.26 6.69 12.66
CA THR A 163 -0.43 6.62 13.85
C THR A 163 -1.07 7.38 15.01
N TRP A 164 -1.64 8.56 14.76
CA TRP A 164 -2.35 9.32 15.78
C TRP A 164 -3.55 8.56 16.33
N PHE A 165 -4.35 7.94 15.45
CA PHE A 165 -5.45 7.08 15.87
C PHE A 165 -4.98 5.92 16.75
N LEU A 166 -3.98 5.16 16.27
CA LEU A 166 -3.43 4.02 17.01
C LEU A 166 -2.84 4.44 18.36
N TYR A 167 -2.11 5.56 18.39
CA TYR A 167 -1.56 6.11 19.62
C TYR A 167 -2.66 6.45 20.62
N ARG A 168 -3.71 7.16 20.18
CA ARG A 168 -4.84 7.54 21.06
C ARG A 168 -5.58 6.33 21.60
N THR A 169 -5.90 5.36 20.74
CA THR A 169 -6.55 4.10 21.16
C THR A 169 -5.68 3.32 22.14
N PHE A 170 -4.36 3.36 21.99
CA PHE A 170 -3.43 2.67 22.89
C PHE A 170 -3.28 3.38 24.24
N THR A 171 -3.17 4.71 24.27
CA THR A 171 -3.02 5.47 25.52
C THR A 171 -4.31 5.53 26.34
N ASP A 172 -5.46 5.52 25.68
CA ASP A 172 -6.76 5.69 26.32
C ASP A 172 -7.47 4.36 26.60
N PHE A 173 -6.73 3.25 26.69
CA PHE A 173 -7.30 1.91 26.86
C PHE A 173 -8.24 1.76 28.08
N ASN A 174 -8.18 2.70 29.04
CA ASN A 174 -9.03 2.77 30.24
C ASN A 174 -10.00 3.98 30.27
N GLY A 175 -10.03 4.84 29.25
CA GLY A 175 -10.88 6.04 29.20
C GLY A 175 -11.74 6.08 27.93
N MET A 176 -13.00 6.50 28.05
CA MET A 176 -13.85 6.68 26.87
C MET A 176 -13.30 7.81 25.99
N ILE A 177 -13.08 7.53 24.70
CA ILE A 177 -12.73 8.57 23.72
C ILE A 177 -13.80 9.66 23.75
N ASN A 178 -13.37 10.91 23.92
CA ASN A 178 -14.29 12.05 23.94
C ASN A 178 -15.04 12.15 22.59
N TYR A 179 -16.35 12.37 22.63
CA TYR A 179 -17.18 12.54 21.43
C TYR A 179 -16.65 13.63 20.47
N THR A 180 -16.08 14.71 21.01
CA THR A 180 -15.47 15.78 20.19
C THR A 180 -14.25 15.28 19.41
N GLU A 181 -13.39 14.48 20.04
CA GLU A 181 -12.23 13.89 19.38
C GLU A 181 -12.64 12.86 18.34
N LEU A 182 -13.64 12.03 18.65
CA LEU A 182 -14.22 11.08 17.68
C LEU A 182 -14.77 11.82 16.46
N PHE A 183 -15.45 12.95 16.65
CA PHE A 183 -15.99 13.76 15.57
C PHE A 183 -14.89 14.37 14.69
N ILE A 184 -13.84 14.92 15.31
CA ILE A 184 -12.65 15.41 14.59
C ILE A 184 -12.00 14.27 13.78
N TYR A 185 -11.91 13.08 14.37
CA TYR A 185 -11.36 11.91 13.69
C TYR A 185 -12.18 11.53 12.44
N ILE A 186 -13.51 11.50 12.56
CA ILE A 186 -14.42 11.23 11.43
C ILE A 186 -14.20 12.24 10.30
N ILE A 187 -14.11 13.54 10.62
CA ILE A 187 -13.86 14.59 9.62
C ILE A 187 -12.52 14.35 8.91
N ILE A 188 -11.44 14.12 9.67
CA ILE A 188 -10.10 13.87 9.12
C ILE A 188 -10.09 12.60 8.25
N PHE A 189 -10.83 11.56 8.66
CA PHE A 189 -10.96 10.33 7.89
C PHE A 189 -11.71 10.55 6.57
N ILE A 190 -12.76 11.38 6.56
CA ILE A 190 -13.46 11.79 5.34
C ILE A 190 -12.48 12.52 4.41
N ILE A 191 -11.73 13.50 4.91
CA ILE A 191 -10.71 14.23 4.13
C ILE A 191 -9.68 13.26 3.54
N LYS A 192 -9.18 12.34 4.37
CA LYS A 192 -8.24 11.29 3.94
C LYS A 192 -8.81 10.42 2.81
N SER A 193 -10.10 10.09 2.85
CA SER A 193 -10.76 9.27 1.83
C SER A 193 -10.87 9.97 0.46
N LEU A 194 -10.79 11.30 0.42
CA LEU A 194 -10.84 12.10 -0.81
C LEU A 194 -9.49 12.18 -1.54
N ILE A 195 -8.37 11.88 -0.86
CA ILE A 195 -7.01 11.97 -1.44
C ILE A 195 -6.86 11.17 -2.74
N PRO A 196 -7.27 9.88 -2.82
CA PRO A 196 -7.24 9.12 -4.06
C PRO A 196 -7.91 9.83 -5.25
N PHE A 197 -9.08 10.44 -5.01
CA PHE A 197 -9.87 11.11 -6.05
C PHE A 197 -9.16 12.36 -6.56
N ILE A 198 -8.67 13.19 -5.65
CA ILE A 198 -7.92 14.40 -5.99
C ILE A 198 -6.67 14.02 -6.80
N MET A 199 -5.92 13.00 -6.36
CA MET A 199 -4.72 12.55 -7.07
C MET A 199 -5.03 12.10 -8.50
N ILE A 200 -6.06 11.28 -8.72
CA ILE A 200 -6.43 10.84 -10.08
C ILE A 200 -6.82 12.02 -10.96
N ILE A 201 -7.67 12.94 -10.46
CA ILE A 201 -8.10 14.12 -11.22
C ILE A 201 -6.89 14.96 -11.63
N THR A 202 -5.96 15.23 -10.69
CA THR A 202 -4.76 16.00 -10.99
C THR A 202 -3.87 15.29 -12.01
N GLN A 203 -3.65 13.98 -11.86
CA GLN A 203 -2.79 13.24 -12.80
C GLN A 203 -3.41 13.12 -14.20
N ASN A 204 -4.72 12.96 -14.31
CA ASN A 204 -5.40 12.97 -15.60
C ASN A 204 -5.34 14.33 -16.29
N LYS A 205 -5.41 15.44 -15.54
CA LYS A 205 -5.23 16.78 -16.10
C LYS A 205 -3.83 16.99 -16.69
N ILE A 206 -2.81 16.39 -16.08
CA ILE A 206 -1.40 16.54 -16.52
C ILE A 206 -1.07 15.61 -17.68
N HIS A 207 -1.53 14.35 -17.61
CA HIS A 207 -1.08 13.29 -18.50
C HIS A 207 -2.12 12.86 -19.53
N GLY A 208 -3.35 13.35 -19.46
CA GLY A 208 -4.50 12.88 -20.25
C GLY A 208 -5.41 11.94 -19.47
N TYR A 209 -6.67 11.83 -19.90
CA TYR A 209 -7.72 11.05 -19.24
C TYR A 209 -7.53 9.53 -19.40
N TYR A 210 -6.52 8.99 -18.72
CA TYR A 210 -6.11 7.59 -18.74
C TYR A 210 -6.53 6.81 -17.48
N LEU A 211 -6.61 7.47 -16.32
CA LEU A 211 -6.80 6.81 -15.03
C LEU A 211 -8.24 6.91 -14.54
N GLU A 212 -8.79 5.81 -14.05
CA GLU A 212 -10.11 5.75 -13.44
C GLU A 212 -10.06 4.86 -12.20
N HIS A 213 -10.95 5.14 -11.24
CA HIS A 213 -11.10 4.31 -10.04
C HIS A 213 -11.67 2.94 -10.39
N ASP A 214 -11.31 1.93 -9.62
CA ASP A 214 -11.86 0.58 -9.79
C ASP A 214 -13.29 0.57 -9.21
N VAL A 215 -14.31 0.63 -10.07
CA VAL A 215 -15.73 0.65 -9.67
C VAL A 215 -16.38 -0.76 -9.77
N PRO A 216 -17.28 -1.13 -8.84
CA PRO A 216 -17.96 -2.44 -8.83
C PRO A 216 -18.78 -2.79 -10.04
N TRP A 217 -19.44 -1.80 -10.63
CA TRP A 217 -20.59 -2.02 -11.51
C TRP A 217 -20.23 -1.96 -13.00
N TYR A 218 -19.05 -1.42 -13.34
CA TYR A 218 -18.51 -1.51 -14.69
C TYR A 218 -17.60 -2.73 -14.78
N GLY A 219 -18.19 -3.86 -15.15
CA GLY A 219 -17.44 -5.01 -15.65
C GLY A 219 -16.74 -4.60 -16.93
N TRP A 220 -15.40 -4.55 -16.91
CA TRP A 220 -14.53 -4.28 -18.06
C TRP A 220 -14.74 -2.89 -18.68
N GLY A 221 -13.73 -2.04 -18.75
CA GLY A 221 -12.59 -2.25 -19.60
C GLY A 221 -12.27 -0.87 -20.15
N ASN A 222 -11.25 -0.23 -19.60
CA ASN A 222 -10.64 0.89 -20.28
C ASN A 222 -9.32 0.35 -20.82
N ASP A 223 -9.32 -0.02 -22.10
CA ASP A 223 -8.12 -0.42 -22.85
C ASP A 223 -7.07 0.69 -22.92
N LYS A 224 -7.33 1.83 -22.30
CA LYS A 224 -6.44 2.98 -22.19
C LYS A 224 -5.15 2.67 -21.41
N VAL A 225 -5.18 1.71 -20.47
CA VAL A 225 -4.02 1.39 -19.62
C VAL A 225 -3.84 -0.11 -19.40
N ILE A 226 -2.58 -0.53 -19.27
CA ILE A 226 -2.22 -1.90 -18.90
C ILE A 226 -2.17 -2.01 -17.36
N LYS A 227 -2.99 -2.86 -16.76
CA LYS A 227 -3.15 -3.00 -15.29
C LYS A 227 -2.43 -4.25 -14.74
N LEU A 228 -1.48 -4.10 -13.80
CA LEU A 228 -0.57 -5.14 -13.31
C LEU A 228 -0.63 -5.44 -11.80
#